data_AF-A0AAV5X0G1-F1
#
_entry.id   AF-A0AAV5X0G1-F1
#
_cell.length_a   1.000
_cell.length_b   1.000
_cell.length_c   1.000
_cell.angle_alpha   90.00
_cell.angle_beta   90.00
_cell.angle_gamma   90.00
#
_symmetry.space_group_name_H-M   'P 1'
#
loop_
_entity.id
_entity.type
_entity.pdbx_description
1 polymer ?
#
loop_
_entity_poly.entity_id
_entity_poly.type
_entity_poly.pdbx_seq_one_letter_code
_entity_poly.pdbx_strand_id
1 'polypeptide(L)'
;ATHASLLRQFSFANDTKILEEPNMRIIAKRTAIALLCMFLAAIYLYWGSFSDQSNFVSLGSSYIKANSTSMFYKKRPEVAHVDCARLLNYDYAYRKEIAKVRPIFVERANLNMSCPAIMRRILPARNPDTSFPILYARIVYKEYEFIEEQLATNYASENLFCFSIDK
;
A
#
# COMPACT_ATOMS: atom_id res chain seq x y z
N ALA A 1 25.09 -8.53 -45.30
CA ALA A 1 24.79 -8.26 -46.73
C ALA A 1 23.36 -7.72 -46.79
N THR A 2 23.22 -6.40 -46.82
CA THR A 2 22.83 -5.63 -48.03
C THR A 2 21.33 -5.76 -48.33
N HIS A 3 20.62 -4.66 -48.08
CA HIS A 3 19.95 -3.84 -49.10
C HIS A 3 18.61 -4.45 -49.55
N ALA A 4 17.51 -3.81 -49.16
CA ALA A 4 16.90 -2.69 -49.88
C ALA A 4 15.82 -3.21 -50.84
N SER A 5 14.59 -2.84 -50.49
CA SER A 5 13.57 -2.25 -51.37
C SER A 5 13.47 -2.74 -52.81
N LEU A 6 12.25 -3.12 -53.20
CA LEU A 6 11.59 -2.93 -54.50
C LEU A 6 10.24 -3.66 -54.38
N LEU A 7 9.07 -3.08 -54.62
CA LEU A 7 8.63 -2.39 -55.84
C LEU A 7 7.53 -1.40 -55.46
N ARG A 8 7.71 -0.12 -55.79
CA ARG A 8 7.13 0.57 -56.97
C ARG A 8 5.61 0.69 -56.85
N GLN A 9 5.06 1.88 -56.99
CA GLN A 9 4.93 2.47 -58.32
C GLN A 9 4.66 3.98 -58.34
N PHE A 10 5.37 4.64 -59.28
CA PHE A 10 5.04 5.81 -60.11
C PHE A 10 4.69 7.13 -59.41
N SER A 11 5.59 8.13 -59.39
CA SER A 11 6.00 9.05 -60.49
C SER A 11 4.90 10.06 -60.85
N PHE A 12 5.13 11.33 -60.54
CA PHE A 12 5.48 12.35 -61.53
C PHE A 12 5.88 13.64 -60.81
N ALA A 13 7.04 14.19 -61.19
CA ALA A 13 7.51 15.49 -60.74
C ALA A 13 6.77 16.62 -61.47
N ASN A 14 6.59 17.72 -60.72
CA ASN A 14 6.52 19.13 -61.11
C ASN A 14 5.80 19.52 -62.43
N ASP A 15 4.78 20.38 -62.31
CA ASP A 15 5.00 21.80 -62.68
C ASP A 15 3.83 22.73 -62.29
N THR A 16 4.19 23.73 -61.48
CA THR A 16 3.84 25.16 -61.53
C THR A 16 2.41 25.70 -61.48
N LYS A 17 2.33 26.86 -60.79
CA LYS A 17 1.32 27.95 -60.80
C LYS A 17 0.09 27.69 -59.93
N ILE A 18 0.09 28.12 -58.66
CA ILE A 18 -0.21 29.50 -58.22
C ILE A 18 -1.37 30.11 -59.01
N LEU A 19 -2.59 29.81 -58.55
CA LEU A 19 -3.80 30.59 -58.78
C LEU A 19 -4.56 30.66 -57.44
N GLU A 20 -4.46 31.83 -56.83
CA GLU A 20 -5.44 32.56 -56.00
C GLU A 20 -6.04 31.94 -54.71
N GLU A 21 -5.86 32.68 -53.61
CA GLU A 21 -6.48 32.50 -52.29
C GLU A 21 -8.00 32.78 -52.30
N PRO A 22 -8.81 32.04 -51.51
CA PRO A 22 -9.19 32.54 -50.17
C PRO A 22 -9.32 31.46 -49.09
N ASN A 23 -8.97 30.20 -49.38
CA ASN A 23 -9.25 29.05 -48.51
C ASN A 23 -8.25 28.82 -47.36
N MET A 24 -7.06 29.42 -47.41
CA MET A 24 -6.01 29.22 -46.41
C MET A 24 -6.35 29.83 -45.04
N ARG A 25 -7.08 30.95 -45.00
CA ARG A 25 -7.50 31.58 -43.73
C ARG A 25 -8.53 30.76 -42.96
N ILE A 26 -9.40 30.03 -43.67
CA ILE A 26 -10.44 29.21 -43.04
C ILE A 26 -9.82 27.92 -42.49
N ILE A 27 -8.91 27.31 -43.25
CA ILE A 27 -8.19 26.10 -42.81
C ILE A 27 -7.25 26.42 -41.64
N ALA A 28 -6.50 27.53 -41.69
CA ALA A 28 -5.63 27.96 -40.60
C ALA A 28 -6.41 28.31 -39.31
N LYS A 29 -7.61 28.91 -39.43
CA LYS A 29 -8.48 29.15 -38.27
C LYS A 29 -9.02 27.85 -37.68
N ARG A 30 -9.40 26.88 -38.52
CA ARG A 30 -9.89 25.56 -38.07
C ARG A 30 -8.80 24.74 -37.38
N THR A 31 -7.57 24.76 -37.89
CA THR A 31 -6.44 24.08 -37.25
C THR A 31 -6.03 24.76 -35.93
N ALA A 32 -6.05 26.10 -35.87
CA ALA A 32 -5.78 26.83 -34.63
C ALA A 32 -6.81 26.54 -33.52
N ILE A 33 -8.11 26.48 -33.86
CA ILE A 33 -9.17 26.13 -32.90
C ILE A 33 -9.01 24.69 -32.40
N ALA A 34 -8.71 23.74 -33.30
CA ALA A 34 -8.50 22.34 -32.92
C ALA A 34 -7.30 22.19 -31.95
N LEU A 35 -6.19 22.89 -32.21
CA LEU A 35 -5.03 22.89 -31.32
C LEU A 35 -5.34 23.53 -29.96
N LEU A 36 -6.11 24.62 -29.94
CA LEU A 36 -6.53 25.27 -28.69
C LEU A 36 -7.43 24.36 -27.84
N CYS A 37 -8.38 23.65 -28.47
CA CYS A 37 -9.23 22.68 -27.79
C CYS A 37 -8.42 21.51 -27.20
N MET A 38 -7.44 20.99 -27.94
CA MET A 38 -6.55 19.92 -27.45
C MET A 38 -5.71 20.41 -26.26
N PHE A 39 -5.23 21.66 -26.29
CA PHE A 39 -4.46 22.26 -25.19
C PHE A 39 -5.32 22.44 -23.94
N LEU A 40 -6.56 22.94 -24.09
CA LEU A 40 -7.49 23.10 -22.97
C LEU A 40 -7.93 21.75 -22.37
N ALA A 41 -8.11 20.72 -23.19
CA ALA A 41 -8.42 19.37 -22.71
C ALA A 41 -7.24 18.77 -21.91
N ALA A 42 -6.00 18.98 -22.37
CA ALA A 42 -4.81 18.56 -21.65
C ALA A 42 -4.66 19.28 -20.30
N ILE A 43 -4.94 20.59 -20.25
CA ILE A 43 -5.00 21.35 -18.99
C ILE A 43 -6.09 20.77 -18.09
N TYR A 44 -7.31 20.55 -18.57
CA TYR A 44 -8.39 20.02 -17.74
C TYR A 44 -8.06 18.64 -17.15
N LEU A 45 -7.42 17.76 -17.92
CA LEU A 45 -6.96 16.45 -17.44
C LEU A 45 -5.80 16.55 -16.43
N TYR A 46 -4.87 17.50 -16.63
CA TYR A 46 -3.77 17.75 -15.70
C TYR A 46 -4.28 18.28 -14.36
N TRP A 47 -5.19 19.25 -14.38
CA TRP A 47 -5.75 19.85 -13.16
C TRP A 47 -6.79 18.95 -12.49
N GLY A 48 -7.52 18.13 -13.25
CA GLY A 48 -8.48 17.16 -12.71
C GLY A 48 -7.84 16.04 -11.86
N SER A 49 -6.52 15.87 -11.93
CA SER A 49 -5.78 14.92 -11.09
C SER A 49 -5.42 15.49 -9.70
N PHE A 50 -5.76 16.75 -9.39
CA PHE A 50 -5.35 17.42 -8.15
C PHE A 50 -6.49 17.79 -7.19
N SER A 51 -7.76 17.52 -7.54
CA SER A 51 -8.90 17.85 -6.67
C SER A 51 -9.64 16.60 -6.17
N ASP A 52 -8.99 15.80 -5.34
CA ASP A 52 -9.72 14.90 -4.44
C ASP A 52 -9.19 15.06 -3.01
N GLN A 53 -9.73 16.08 -2.34
CA GLN A 53 -9.61 16.25 -0.89
C GLN A 53 -11.02 16.28 -0.32
N SER A 54 -11.69 15.13 -0.35
CA SER A 54 -12.96 14.94 0.34
C SER A 54 -12.70 14.46 1.78
N ASN A 55 -12.72 15.44 2.69
CA ASN A 55 -13.07 15.39 4.11
C ASN A 55 -13.17 13.99 4.78
N PHE A 56 -12.08 13.54 5.41
CA PHE A 56 -12.15 12.49 6.43
C PHE A 56 -12.37 13.14 7.80
N VAL A 57 -13.57 12.97 8.34
CA VAL A 57 -13.92 13.36 9.72
C VAL A 57 -13.14 12.47 10.67
N SER A 58 -12.14 13.03 11.37
CA SER A 58 -11.47 12.33 12.47
C SER A 58 -12.37 12.38 13.71
N LEU A 59 -12.83 11.22 14.15
CA LEU A 59 -13.55 11.08 15.40
C LEU A 59 -12.76 10.10 16.28
N GLY A 60 -12.09 10.65 17.28
CA GLY A 60 -11.60 9.90 18.44
C GLY A 60 -10.09 9.64 18.48
N SER A 61 -9.27 10.69 18.67
CA SER A 61 -7.93 10.51 19.21
C SER A 61 -7.86 11.08 20.63
N SER A 62 -8.19 10.23 21.60
CA SER A 62 -7.78 10.42 23.00
C SER A 62 -6.62 9.45 23.26
N TYR A 63 -5.42 9.84 22.83
CA TYR A 63 -4.22 9.05 23.03
C TYR A 63 -3.80 9.07 24.50
N ILE A 64 -3.76 7.90 25.14
CA ILE A 64 -3.07 7.72 26.42
C ILE A 64 -1.58 7.95 26.15
N LYS A 65 -1.02 9.00 26.75
CA LYS A 65 0.42 9.31 26.72
C LYS A 65 1.19 8.11 27.29
N ALA A 66 1.81 7.33 26.41
CA ALA A 66 2.62 6.18 26.80
C ALA A 66 3.85 6.68 27.58
N ASN A 67 3.91 6.33 28.87
CA ASN A 67 5.10 6.55 29.69
C ASN A 67 6.20 5.57 29.21
N SER A 68 7.40 6.08 28.92
CA SER A 68 8.49 5.30 28.32
C SER A 68 9.18 4.38 29.34
N THR A 69 8.46 3.39 29.85
CA THR A 69 9.10 2.20 30.43
C THR A 69 9.47 1.29 29.28
N SER A 70 10.74 0.89 29.18
CA SER A 70 11.26 0.09 28.06
C SER A 70 10.33 -1.07 27.72
N MET A 71 9.78 -1.03 26.51
CA MET A 71 8.77 -1.95 26.04
C MET A 71 9.41 -3.31 25.75
N PHE A 72 9.52 -4.16 26.78
CA PHE A 72 10.00 -5.52 26.59
C PHE A 72 8.91 -6.37 25.93
N TYR A 73 9.22 -6.95 24.77
CA TYR A 73 8.36 -7.96 24.15
C TYR A 73 8.25 -9.16 25.10
N LYS A 74 7.03 -9.41 25.60
CA LYS A 74 6.76 -10.55 26.45
C LYS A 74 6.53 -11.80 25.58
N LYS A 75 7.51 -12.69 25.56
CA LYS A 75 7.38 -14.01 24.92
C LYS A 75 6.24 -14.80 25.55
N ARG A 76 5.53 -15.56 24.73
CA ARG A 76 4.54 -16.51 25.23
C ARG A 76 5.22 -17.68 25.95
N PRO A 77 4.56 -18.34 26.92
CA PRO A 77 5.15 -19.44 27.67
C PRO A 77 5.63 -20.60 26.78
N GLU A 78 4.92 -20.89 25.69
CA GLU A 78 5.23 -21.97 24.75
C GLU A 78 6.59 -21.77 24.06
N VAL A 79 7.03 -20.51 23.92
CA VAL A 79 8.30 -20.12 23.28
C VAL A 79 9.23 -19.37 24.24
N ALA A 80 8.97 -19.40 25.55
CA ALA A 80 9.78 -18.68 26.53
C ALA A 80 11.23 -19.18 26.58
N HIS A 81 11.44 -20.46 26.28
CA HIS A 81 12.75 -21.12 26.22
C HIS A 81 13.54 -20.80 24.94
N VAL A 82 12.93 -20.13 23.96
CA VAL A 82 13.56 -19.84 22.66
C VAL A 82 14.44 -18.60 22.77
N ASP A 83 15.70 -18.72 22.41
CA ASP A 83 16.66 -17.62 22.29
C ASP A 83 16.66 -17.06 20.86
N CYS A 84 15.99 -15.91 20.69
CA CYS A 84 15.88 -15.23 19.41
C CYS A 84 17.23 -14.73 18.88
N ALA A 85 18.16 -14.34 19.76
CA ALA A 85 19.46 -13.82 19.34
C ALA A 85 20.27 -14.93 18.66
N ARG A 86 20.28 -16.13 19.24
CA ARG A 86 20.95 -17.30 18.64
C ARG A 86 20.29 -17.74 17.33
N LEU A 87 18.95 -17.72 17.27
CA LEU A 87 18.22 -18.05 16.04
C LEU A 87 18.55 -17.09 14.88
N LEU A 88 18.62 -15.78 15.17
CA LEU A 88 18.89 -14.76 14.15
C LEU A 88 20.38 -14.68 13.78
N ASN A 89 21.30 -15.05 14.68
CA ASN A 89 22.74 -15.08 14.43
C ASN A 89 23.25 -16.40 13.82
N TYR A 90 22.39 -17.11 13.08
CA TYR A 90 22.73 -18.30 12.30
C TYR A 90 23.34 -19.49 13.07
N ASP A 91 23.13 -19.61 14.38
CA ASP A 91 23.55 -20.79 15.16
C ASP A 91 22.85 -22.05 14.63
N TYR A 92 23.55 -22.82 13.79
CA TYR A 92 23.01 -24.00 13.11
C TYR A 92 22.69 -25.14 14.09
N ALA A 93 23.53 -25.31 15.12
CA ALA A 93 23.33 -26.35 16.13
C ALA A 93 22.06 -26.06 16.92
N TYR A 94 21.90 -24.82 17.38
CA TYR A 94 20.71 -24.41 18.12
C TYR A 94 19.42 -24.50 17.29
N ARG A 95 19.45 -24.07 16.02
CA ARG A 95 18.31 -24.21 15.10
C ARG A 95 17.88 -25.66 14.94
N LYS A 96 18.85 -26.58 14.81
CA LYS A 96 18.56 -28.02 14.70
C LYS A 96 17.98 -28.60 16.00
N GLU A 97 18.37 -28.09 17.15
CA GLU A 97 17.80 -28.49 18.45
C GLU A 97 16.36 -27.99 18.61
N ILE A 98 16.13 -26.70 18.40
CA ILE A 98 14.80 -26.09 18.54
C ILE A 98 13.82 -26.66 17.49
N ALA A 99 14.27 -26.97 16.28
CA ALA A 99 13.42 -27.58 15.26
C ALA A 99 12.85 -28.95 15.65
N LYS A 100 13.45 -29.66 16.63
CA LYS A 100 12.91 -30.94 17.11
C LYS A 100 11.66 -30.77 17.97
N VAL A 101 11.46 -29.59 18.56
CA VAL A 101 10.35 -29.32 19.47
C VAL A 101 9.47 -28.26 18.84
N ARG A 102 8.36 -28.69 18.23
CA ARG A 102 7.36 -27.76 17.68
C ARG A 102 6.47 -27.25 18.82
N PRO A 103 6.38 -25.93 19.05
CA PRO A 103 5.44 -25.38 20.02
C PRO A 103 4.00 -25.73 19.60
N ILE A 104 3.22 -26.21 20.56
CA ILE A 104 1.79 -26.43 20.39
C ILE A 104 1.09 -25.17 20.93
N PHE A 105 0.16 -24.63 20.16
CA PHE A 105 -0.64 -23.51 20.60
C PHE A 105 -1.55 -23.95 21.75
N VAL A 106 -1.43 -23.30 22.90
CA VAL A 106 -2.27 -23.57 24.06
C VAL A 106 -3.29 -22.45 24.19
N GLU A 107 -4.54 -22.74 23.83
CA GLU A 107 -5.64 -21.80 24.00
C GLU A 107 -5.87 -21.47 25.47
N ARG A 108 -5.87 -20.17 25.80
CA ARG A 108 -6.23 -19.73 27.15
C ARG A 108 -7.75 -19.61 27.27
N ALA A 109 -8.36 -20.55 27.97
CA ALA A 109 -9.80 -20.60 28.20
C ALA A 109 -10.40 -19.34 28.88
N ASN A 110 -9.59 -18.53 29.58
CA ASN A 110 -10.05 -17.41 30.42
C ASN A 110 -9.38 -16.08 30.09
N LEU A 111 -9.34 -15.70 28.80
CA LEU A 111 -8.90 -14.36 28.40
C LEU A 111 -9.96 -13.31 28.71
N ASN A 112 -9.54 -12.19 29.30
CA ASN A 112 -10.41 -11.04 29.49
C ASN A 112 -10.62 -10.32 28.14
N MET A 113 -11.84 -10.42 27.61
CA MET A 113 -12.25 -9.89 26.30
C MET A 113 -12.84 -8.46 26.38
N SER A 114 -12.75 -7.79 27.53
CA SER A 114 -13.15 -6.39 27.62
C SER A 114 -12.23 -5.50 26.78
N CYS A 115 -12.78 -4.45 26.16
CA CYS A 115 -11.99 -3.52 25.34
C CYS A 115 -10.75 -2.98 26.07
N PRO A 116 -10.80 -2.57 27.36
CA PRO A 116 -9.62 -2.13 28.09
C PRO A 116 -8.56 -3.23 28.24
N ALA A 117 -8.97 -4.49 28.39
CA ALA A 117 -8.04 -5.60 28.50
C ALA A 117 -7.37 -5.94 27.16
N ILE A 118 -8.11 -5.88 26.06
CA ILE A 118 -7.59 -6.04 24.70
C ILE A 118 -6.60 -4.91 24.37
N MET A 119 -7.00 -3.65 24.61
CA MET A 119 -6.15 -2.50 24.33
C MET A 119 -4.84 -2.52 25.12
N ARG A 120 -4.87 -2.98 26.37
CA ARG A 120 -3.64 -3.16 27.18
C ARG A 120 -2.67 -4.21 26.65
N ARG A 121 -3.11 -5.11 25.77
CA ARG A 121 -2.26 -6.13 25.13
C ARG A 121 -1.73 -5.69 23.77
N ILE A 122 -2.48 -4.84 23.07
CA ILE A 122 -2.10 -4.24 21.79
C ILE A 122 -1.16 -3.05 22.00
N LEU A 123 -1.45 -2.21 23.00
CA LEU A 123 -0.68 -1.01 23.31
C LEU A 123 0.42 -1.30 24.34
N PRO A 124 1.51 -0.51 24.35
CA PRO A 124 1.82 0.59 23.42
C PRO A 124 2.12 0.13 21.99
N ALA A 125 1.76 0.96 21.00
CA ALA A 125 2.04 0.71 19.59
C ALA A 125 3.55 0.53 19.38
N ARG A 126 3.93 -0.54 18.67
CA ARG A 126 5.34 -0.84 18.36
C ARG A 126 5.80 -0.16 17.08
N ASN A 127 4.86 0.14 16.19
CA ASN A 127 5.16 0.84 14.94
C ASN A 127 5.01 2.35 15.15
N PRO A 128 5.94 3.15 14.62
CA PRO A 128 5.81 4.59 14.62
C PRO A 128 4.68 5.02 13.68
N ASP A 129 4.06 6.16 13.98
CA ASP A 129 3.17 6.79 13.02
C ASP A 129 4.00 7.33 11.84
N THR A 130 3.69 6.92 10.62
CA THR A 130 4.46 7.18 9.39
C THR A 130 3.82 8.25 8.51
N SER A 131 2.64 8.76 8.87
CA SER A 131 1.79 9.61 8.02
C SER A 131 1.32 8.92 6.73
N PHE A 132 1.51 7.61 6.62
CA PHE A 132 1.08 6.80 5.48
C PHE A 132 0.13 5.71 5.96
N PRO A 133 -1.19 5.95 5.96
CA PRO A 133 -2.16 5.01 6.51
C PRO A 133 -2.22 3.73 5.66
N ILE A 134 -2.14 2.58 6.33
CA ILE A 134 -2.23 1.26 5.69
C ILE A 134 -3.58 0.62 6.00
N LEU A 135 -4.24 0.06 4.98
CA LEU A 135 -5.43 -0.78 5.12
C LEU A 135 -5.05 -2.26 5.14
N TYR A 136 -5.36 -2.94 6.25
CA TYR A 136 -5.21 -4.39 6.39
C TYR A 136 -6.56 -5.08 6.24
N ALA A 137 -6.73 -5.92 5.22
CA ALA A 137 -7.88 -6.80 5.07
C ALA A 137 -7.45 -8.26 5.29
N ARG A 138 -8.05 -8.95 6.25
CA ARG A 138 -7.69 -10.34 6.62
C ARG A 138 -8.91 -11.22 6.78
N ILE A 139 -8.84 -12.44 6.25
CA ILE A 139 -9.79 -13.51 6.54
C ILE A 139 -9.26 -14.27 7.76
N VAL A 140 -10.07 -14.43 8.80
CA VAL A 140 -9.67 -14.99 10.09
C VAL A 140 -10.64 -16.07 10.57
N TYR A 141 -10.15 -16.94 11.46
CA TYR A 141 -10.94 -18.00 12.09
C TYR A 141 -10.75 -17.99 13.62
N LYS A 142 -10.63 -19.17 14.25
CA LYS A 142 -10.73 -19.39 15.71
C LYS A 142 -9.52 -18.92 16.52
N GLU A 143 -8.36 -18.72 15.90
CA GLU A 143 -7.09 -18.48 16.59
C GLU A 143 -6.95 -17.02 17.07
N TYR A 144 -7.83 -16.59 17.99
CA TYR A 144 -7.93 -15.21 18.47
C TYR A 144 -6.60 -14.64 18.97
N GLU A 145 -5.84 -15.41 19.76
CA GLU A 145 -4.59 -14.89 20.32
C GLU A 145 -3.53 -14.65 19.24
N PHE A 146 -3.53 -15.44 18.16
CA PHE A 146 -2.62 -15.24 17.03
C PHE A 146 -3.04 -14.02 16.21
N ILE A 147 -4.35 -13.78 16.04
CA ILE A 147 -4.88 -12.58 15.40
C ILE A 147 -4.50 -11.33 16.21
N GLU A 148 -4.62 -11.39 17.54
CA GLU A 148 -4.28 -10.30 18.44
C GLU A 148 -2.76 -9.96 18.39
N GLU A 149 -1.90 -10.97 18.35
CA GLU A 149 -0.44 -10.76 18.28
C GLU A 149 0.01 -10.16 16.93
N GLN A 150 -0.64 -10.56 15.84
CA GLN A 150 -0.45 -9.95 14.53
C GLN A 150 -0.92 -8.50 14.52
N LEU A 151 -2.08 -8.21 15.13
CA LEU A 151 -2.57 -6.85 15.28
C LEU A 151 -1.59 -6.01 16.09
N ALA A 152 -1.17 -6.45 17.28
CA ALA A 152 -0.22 -5.73 18.14
C ALA A 152 1.12 -5.41 17.47
N THR A 153 1.59 -6.27 16.56
CA THR A 153 2.86 -6.06 15.83
C THR A 153 2.70 -5.12 14.64
N ASN A 154 1.50 -5.01 14.06
CA ASN A 154 1.21 -4.14 12.91
C ASN A 154 0.47 -2.84 13.27
N TYR A 155 0.06 -2.69 14.53
CA TYR A 155 -0.74 -1.57 14.99
C TYR A 155 0.04 -0.26 14.92
N ALA A 156 -0.51 0.70 14.18
CA ALA A 156 -0.21 2.12 14.22
C ALA A 156 -1.56 2.85 14.22
N SER A 157 -1.60 4.08 14.72
CA SER A 157 -2.89 4.75 14.94
C SER A 157 -3.57 5.23 13.67
N GLU A 158 -2.81 5.45 12.61
CA GLU A 158 -3.31 5.79 11.28
C GLU A 158 -3.80 4.57 10.48
N ASN A 159 -3.51 3.35 10.92
CA ASN A 159 -3.85 2.13 10.18
C ASN A 159 -5.31 1.71 10.36
N LEU A 160 -5.88 1.15 9.29
CA LEU A 160 -7.25 0.61 9.27
C LEU A 160 -7.20 -0.92 9.18
N PHE A 161 -8.01 -1.61 9.97
CA PHE A 161 -8.05 -3.07 10.04
C PHE A 161 -9.46 -3.60 9.76
N CYS A 162 -9.59 -4.47 8.76
CA CYS A 162 -10.80 -5.16 8.37
C CYS A 162 -10.59 -6.67 8.52
N PHE A 163 -11.43 -7.32 9.32
CA PHE A 163 -11.41 -8.76 9.54
C PHE A 163 -12.71 -9.39 9.03
N SER A 164 -12.59 -10.31 8.08
CA SER A 164 -13.68 -11.18 7.64
C SER A 164 -13.57 -12.51 8.38
N ILE A 165 -14.60 -12.90 9.13
CA ILE A 165 -14.59 -14.14 9.91
C ILE A 165 -15.16 -15.27 9.06
N ASP A 166 -14.36 -16.32 8.85
CA ASP A 166 -14.82 -17.53 8.17
C ASP A 166 -15.82 -18.30 9.05
N LYS A 167 -16.88 -18.82 8.43
CA LYS A 167 -18.03 -19.44 9.13
C LYS A 167 -17.92 -20.94 9.19
#